data_AF-A0A067Q6J7-F1
#
_entry.id   AF-A0A067Q6J7-F1
#
_cell.length_a   1.000
_cell.length_b   1.000
_cell.length_c   1.000
_cell.angle_alpha   90.00
_cell.angle_beta   90.00
_cell.angle_gamma   90.00
#
_symmetry.space_group_name_H-M   'P 1'
#
loop_
_entity.id
_entity.type
_entity.pdbx_description
1 polymer ?
#
loop_
_entity_poly.entity_id
_entity_poly.type
_entity_poly.pdbx_seq_one_letter_code
_entity_poly.pdbx_strand_id
1 'polypeptide(L)'
;MPFSSVLSPIILEDVTVVDFERFLSALYPSELDKTDASTVEEWTSILHLSTKFSFASIRRLAIRSIFPIASSIDKIVLANKYDIEGTEWKRDAYVDVCQRKEALTLEEGERLGMSEVIKIARVRQEEGSLPTEMRGQLVKWIQEQFGFGADEEEVEQPEIKVEEIERVEAISCQAHEPEKPEEICAQEPAAVSPPVQRPSPFDRRRQGPMGQPRKAW
;
A
#
# COMPACT_ATOMS: atom_id res chain seq x y z
N MET A 1 17.94 7.01 -39.28
CA MET A 1 18.36 6.82 -37.88
C MET A 1 17.42 5.78 -37.27
N PRO A 2 17.84 4.54 -36.99
CA PRO A 2 16.94 3.58 -36.35
C PRO A 2 16.99 3.76 -34.83
N PHE A 3 15.82 3.95 -34.21
CA PHE A 3 15.60 3.94 -32.77
C PHE A 3 15.75 2.52 -32.21
N SER A 4 16.97 1.97 -32.18
CA SER A 4 17.19 0.57 -31.77
C SER A 4 17.56 0.39 -30.29
N SER A 5 17.42 1.43 -29.46
CA SER A 5 17.84 1.39 -28.05
C SER A 5 16.69 1.38 -27.05
N VAL A 6 15.43 1.30 -27.49
CA VAL A 6 14.26 1.53 -26.60
C VAL A 6 13.69 0.25 -25.98
N LEU A 7 14.29 -0.91 -26.23
CA LEU A 7 13.77 -2.21 -25.78
C LEU A 7 14.78 -3.00 -24.92
N SER A 8 15.50 -2.32 -24.04
CA SER A 8 16.24 -3.00 -22.98
C SER A 8 15.31 -3.18 -21.77
N PRO A 9 14.74 -4.37 -21.53
CA PRO A 9 13.88 -4.59 -20.37
C PRO A 9 14.69 -4.40 -19.09
N ILE A 10 14.08 -3.75 -18.09
CA ILE A 10 14.65 -3.66 -16.75
C ILE A 10 14.33 -4.97 -16.03
N ILE A 11 15.35 -5.75 -15.71
CA ILE A 11 15.20 -7.00 -14.95
C ILE A 11 15.22 -6.64 -13.46
N LEU A 12 14.14 -6.99 -12.76
CA LEU A 12 14.05 -6.83 -11.31
C LEU A 12 14.48 -8.14 -10.64
N GLU A 13 15.75 -8.19 -10.22
CA GLU A 13 16.28 -9.34 -9.49
C GLU A 13 15.71 -9.40 -8.06
N ASP A 14 15.42 -10.61 -7.58
CA ASP A 14 14.85 -10.89 -6.25
C ASP A 14 13.51 -10.20 -5.98
N VAL A 15 12.65 -10.07 -7.00
CA VAL A 15 11.29 -9.54 -6.87
C VAL A 15 10.31 -10.54 -7.49
N THR A 16 9.35 -11.00 -6.69
CA THR A 16 8.26 -11.83 -7.22
C THR A 16 7.22 -10.95 -7.92
N VAL A 17 6.52 -11.51 -8.90
CA VAL A 17 5.43 -10.80 -9.62
C VAL A 17 4.37 -10.33 -8.62
N VAL A 18 4.02 -11.18 -7.66
CA VAL A 18 3.00 -10.88 -6.64
C VAL A 18 3.43 -9.72 -5.73
N ASP A 19 4.68 -9.71 -5.27
CA ASP A 19 5.16 -8.60 -4.45
C ASP A 19 5.16 -7.29 -5.23
N PHE A 20 5.54 -7.34 -6.51
CA PHE A 20 5.56 -6.16 -7.37
C PHE A 20 4.15 -5.62 -7.63
N GLU A 21 3.17 -6.49 -7.89
CA GLU A 21 1.77 -6.11 -8.04
C GLU A 21 1.22 -5.44 -6.77
N ARG A 22 1.51 -6.00 -5.58
CA ARG A 22 1.16 -5.41 -4.28
C ARG A 22 1.79 -4.03 -4.08
N PHE A 23 3.06 -3.87 -4.50
CA PHE A 23 3.74 -2.58 -4.42
C PHE A 23 3.15 -1.55 -5.39
N LEU A 24 2.79 -1.97 -6.61
CA LEU A 24 2.14 -1.11 -7.59
C LEU A 24 0.74 -0.69 -7.15
N SER A 25 -0.04 -1.55 -6.50
CA SER A 25 -1.35 -1.16 -5.97
C SER A 25 -1.25 -0.11 -4.86
N ALA A 26 -0.16 -0.11 -4.09
CA ALA A 26 0.12 0.93 -3.11
C ALA A 26 0.59 2.25 -3.76
N LEU A 27 1.26 2.20 -4.92
CA LEU A 27 1.69 3.38 -5.67
C LEU A 27 0.57 3.99 -6.52
N TYR A 28 -0.28 3.15 -7.09
CA TYR A 28 -1.36 3.50 -7.99
C TYR A 28 -2.68 2.92 -7.47
N PRO A 29 -3.18 3.46 -6.35
CA PRO A 29 -4.42 2.97 -5.76
C PRO A 29 -5.60 3.23 -6.71
N SER A 30 -6.44 2.22 -6.90
CA SER A 30 -7.66 2.34 -7.72
C SER A 30 -8.68 3.30 -7.09
N GLU A 31 -8.69 3.36 -5.77
CA GLU A 31 -9.44 4.33 -4.97
C GLU A 31 -8.45 5.00 -4.01
N LEU A 32 -8.37 6.33 -4.00
CA LEU A 32 -7.40 7.07 -3.19
C LEU A 32 -7.50 6.77 -1.68
N ASP A 33 -8.64 6.25 -1.24
CA ASP A 33 -8.98 6.02 0.15
C ASP A 33 -8.72 4.57 0.59
N LYS A 34 -8.37 3.66 -0.34
CA LYS A 34 -8.23 2.23 -0.05
C LYS A 34 -6.95 1.67 -0.63
N THR A 35 -6.24 0.90 0.18
CA THR A 35 -5.15 0.04 -0.28
C THR A 35 -5.65 -1.40 -0.32
N ASP A 36 -5.29 -2.13 -1.36
CA ASP A 36 -5.69 -3.54 -1.54
C ASP A 36 -5.01 -4.49 -0.52
N ALA A 37 -3.93 -4.04 0.12
CA ALA A 37 -3.22 -4.79 1.14
C ALA A 37 -3.93 -4.72 2.50
N SER A 38 -4.14 -5.88 3.11
CA SER A 38 -4.84 -6.02 4.40
C SER A 38 -4.09 -6.91 5.39
N THR A 39 -3.19 -7.77 4.90
CA THR A 39 -2.47 -8.74 5.72
C THR A 39 -1.04 -8.29 6.05
N VAL A 40 -0.48 -8.85 7.12
CA VAL A 40 0.93 -8.61 7.52
C VAL A 40 1.88 -8.98 6.38
N GLU A 41 1.59 -10.07 5.67
CA GLU A 41 2.41 -10.54 4.54
C GLU A 41 2.39 -9.53 3.39
N GLU A 42 1.21 -9.05 2.97
CA GLU A 42 1.08 -8.07 1.89
C GLU A 42 1.79 -6.75 2.22
N TRP A 43 1.59 -6.24 3.44
CA TRP A 43 2.29 -5.04 3.89
C TRP A 43 3.79 -5.26 4.03
N THR A 44 4.24 -6.47 4.36
CA THR A 44 5.68 -6.82 4.39
C THR A 44 6.28 -6.81 2.98
N SER A 45 5.55 -7.30 1.96
CA SER A 45 5.96 -7.21 0.56
C SER A 45 6.13 -5.75 0.11
N ILE A 46 5.14 -4.91 0.43
CA ILE A 46 5.17 -3.47 0.12
C ILE A 46 6.32 -2.77 0.85
N LEU A 47 6.54 -3.10 2.14
CA LEU A 47 7.65 -2.57 2.93
C LEU A 47 9.01 -2.99 2.35
N HIS A 48 9.12 -4.24 1.90
CA HIS A 48 10.35 -4.76 1.29
C HIS A 48 10.72 -3.97 0.04
N LEU A 49 9.77 -3.86 -0.91
CA LEU A 49 10.03 -3.19 -2.19
C LEU A 49 10.16 -1.68 -2.05
N SER A 50 9.37 -1.04 -1.18
CA SER A 50 9.53 0.38 -0.90
C SER A 50 10.89 0.71 -0.29
N THR A 51 11.45 -0.19 0.53
CA THR A 51 12.82 -0.04 1.06
C THR A 51 13.86 -0.28 -0.05
N LYS A 52 13.70 -1.37 -0.82
CA LYS A 52 14.62 -1.73 -1.92
C LYS A 52 14.72 -0.65 -3.01
N PHE A 53 13.60 -0.03 -3.35
CA PHE A 53 13.53 1.02 -4.36
C PHE A 53 13.59 2.44 -3.78
N SER A 54 13.80 2.58 -2.47
CA SER A 54 13.93 3.87 -1.77
C SER A 54 12.71 4.80 -1.85
N PHE A 55 11.50 4.25 -1.88
CA PHE A 55 10.24 5.00 -1.83
C PHE A 55 9.86 5.32 -0.37
N ALA A 56 10.42 6.41 0.18
CA ALA A 56 10.25 6.78 1.59
C ALA A 56 8.78 6.96 2.01
N SER A 57 7.94 7.59 1.18
CA SER A 57 6.51 7.80 1.50
C SER A 57 5.73 6.48 1.60
N ILE A 58 5.97 5.56 0.67
CA ILE A 58 5.33 4.23 0.69
C ILE A 58 5.90 3.38 1.83
N ARG A 59 7.19 3.50 2.13
CA ARG A 59 7.80 2.85 3.29
C ARG A 59 7.11 3.29 4.59
N ARG A 60 6.93 4.60 4.80
CA ARG A 60 6.19 5.12 5.98
C ARG A 60 4.74 4.64 6.03
N LEU A 61 4.05 4.60 4.89
CA LEU A 61 2.69 4.07 4.81
C LEU A 61 2.65 2.59 5.24
N ALA A 62 3.52 1.75 4.67
CA ALA A 62 3.57 0.33 4.99
C ALA A 62 3.88 0.08 6.47
N ILE A 63 4.81 0.86 7.05
CA ILE A 63 5.11 0.83 8.48
C ILE A 63 3.84 1.17 9.30
N ARG A 64 3.16 2.27 9.00
CA ARG A 64 1.95 2.67 9.73
C ARG A 64 0.83 1.62 9.63
N SER A 65 0.72 0.93 8.49
CA SER A 65 -0.30 -0.10 8.27
C SER A 65 0.02 -1.45 8.90
N ILE A 66 1.30 -1.85 8.96
CA ILE A 66 1.70 -3.17 9.48
C ILE A 66 1.69 -3.22 11.01
N PHE A 67 2.06 -2.12 11.69
CA PHE A 67 2.20 -2.10 13.15
C PHE A 67 0.90 -2.42 13.92
N PRO A 68 -0.29 -1.95 13.51
CA PRO A 68 -1.54 -2.30 14.19
C PRO A 68 -1.92 -3.78 14.10
N ILE A 69 -1.50 -4.48 13.04
CA ILE A 69 -1.93 -5.87 12.75
C ILE A 69 -0.86 -6.93 13.04
N ALA A 70 0.42 -6.53 13.12
CA ALA A 70 1.54 -7.43 13.34
C ALA A 70 1.63 -7.90 14.81
N SER A 71 2.09 -9.13 15.03
CA SER A 71 2.40 -9.62 16.37
C SER A 71 3.63 -8.90 16.96
N SER A 72 3.79 -8.90 18.29
CA SER A 72 4.95 -8.26 18.93
C SER A 72 6.29 -8.87 18.46
N ILE A 73 6.31 -10.15 18.13
CA ILE A 73 7.48 -10.82 17.54
C ILE A 73 7.74 -10.31 16.12
N ASP A 74 6.71 -10.25 15.28
CA ASP A 74 6.83 -9.75 13.90
C ASP A 74 7.32 -8.30 13.88
N LYS A 75 6.81 -7.47 14.80
CA LYS A 75 7.24 -6.07 14.96
C LYS A 75 8.75 -5.97 15.22
N ILE A 76 9.28 -6.78 16.14
CA ILE A 76 10.73 -6.77 16.45
C ILE A 76 11.53 -7.23 15.24
N VAL A 77 11.11 -8.33 14.60
CA VAL A 77 11.79 -8.89 13.42
C VAL A 77 11.80 -7.88 12.27
N LEU A 78 10.65 -7.28 11.95
CA LEU A 78 10.51 -6.29 10.88
C LEU A 78 11.29 -5.01 11.19
N ALA A 79 11.23 -4.52 12.43
CA ALA A 79 11.97 -3.34 12.84
C ALA A 79 13.47 -3.52 12.71
N ASN A 80 14.00 -4.69 13.09
CA ASN A 80 15.42 -5.01 12.93
C ASN A 80 15.81 -5.26 11.47
N LYS A 81 14.94 -5.92 10.69
CA LYS A 81 15.21 -6.24 9.28
C LYS A 81 15.24 -5.02 8.36
N TYR A 82 14.34 -4.05 8.59
CA TYR A 82 14.17 -2.87 7.73
C TYR A 82 14.68 -1.57 8.34
N ASP A 83 15.42 -1.65 9.45
CA ASP A 83 15.98 -0.52 10.18
C ASP A 83 14.94 0.59 10.40
N ILE A 84 13.82 0.21 11.03
CA ILE A 84 12.72 1.13 11.28
C ILE A 84 13.08 2.03 12.46
N GLU A 85 13.26 3.33 12.19
CA GLU A 85 13.70 4.38 13.13
C GLU A 85 12.61 4.81 14.14
N GLY A 86 11.60 3.97 14.40
CA GLY A 86 10.55 4.23 15.37
C GLY A 86 10.86 3.62 16.73
N THR A 87 11.53 4.38 17.60
CA THR A 87 11.86 3.95 18.96
C THR A 87 10.62 3.52 19.75
N GLU A 88 9.49 4.22 19.56
CA GLU A 88 8.23 3.93 20.24
C GLU A 88 7.72 2.52 19.94
N TRP A 89 7.54 2.18 18.66
CA TRP A 89 6.90 0.91 18.31
C TRP A 89 7.80 -0.30 18.56
N LYS A 90 9.11 -0.12 18.39
CA LYS A 90 10.10 -1.13 18.72
C LYS A 90 10.07 -1.39 20.23
N ARG A 91 10.15 -0.32 21.04
CA ARG A 91 10.04 -0.40 22.50
C ARG A 91 8.77 -1.12 22.94
N ASP A 92 7.62 -0.72 22.43
CA ASP A 92 6.34 -1.30 22.85
C ASP A 92 6.28 -2.80 22.53
N ALA A 93 6.82 -3.22 21.38
CA ALA A 93 6.93 -4.64 21.05
C ALA A 93 7.85 -5.42 22.01
N TYR A 94 9.01 -4.86 22.42
CA TYR A 94 9.86 -5.51 23.43
C TYR A 94 9.19 -5.56 24.80
N VAL A 95 8.47 -4.50 25.20
CA VAL A 95 7.72 -4.46 26.46
C VAL A 95 6.66 -5.56 26.47
N ASP A 96 5.86 -5.67 25.40
CA ASP A 96 4.82 -6.69 25.25
C ASP A 96 5.41 -8.10 25.37
N VAL A 97 6.52 -8.37 24.67
CA VAL A 97 7.17 -9.68 24.70
C VAL A 97 7.74 -9.98 26.08
N CYS A 98 8.34 -8.99 26.76
CA CYS A 98 8.89 -9.21 28.10
C CYS A 98 7.79 -9.50 29.13
N GLN A 99 6.70 -8.72 29.11
CA GLN A 99 5.60 -8.82 30.08
C GLN A 99 4.68 -10.03 29.86
N ARG A 100 4.72 -10.67 28.67
CA ARG A 100 3.92 -11.87 28.38
C ARG A 100 4.26 -12.99 29.38
N LYS A 101 3.24 -13.70 29.88
CA LYS A 101 3.42 -14.83 30.82
C LYS A 101 4.06 -16.06 30.17
N GLU A 102 3.80 -16.25 28.88
CA GLU A 102 4.29 -17.40 28.11
C GLU A 102 5.74 -17.20 27.68
N ALA A 103 6.54 -18.25 27.84
CA ALA A 103 7.92 -18.30 27.35
C ALA A 103 7.99 -18.11 25.83
N LEU A 104 9.17 -17.76 25.31
CA LEU A 104 9.41 -17.75 23.87
C LEU A 104 9.36 -19.20 23.35
N THR A 105 8.63 -19.40 22.27
CA THR A 105 8.64 -20.68 21.55
C THR A 105 9.93 -20.82 20.72
N LEU A 106 10.25 -22.05 20.31
CA LEU A 106 11.42 -22.29 19.44
C LEU A 106 11.30 -21.51 18.13
N GLU A 107 10.12 -21.52 17.50
CA GLU A 107 9.84 -20.80 16.26
C GLU A 107 10.03 -19.28 16.42
N GLU A 108 9.52 -18.69 17.50
CA GLU A 108 9.75 -17.28 17.80
C GLU A 108 11.24 -16.98 18.01
N GLY A 109 11.95 -17.86 18.72
CA GLY A 109 13.38 -17.70 18.99
C GLY A 109 14.24 -17.77 17.73
N GLU A 110 13.92 -18.67 16.80
CA GLU A 110 14.59 -18.77 15.50
C GLU A 110 14.38 -17.51 14.66
N ARG A 111 13.17 -16.95 14.67
CA ARG A 111 12.83 -15.74 13.91
C ARG A 111 13.48 -14.47 14.48
N LEU A 112 13.55 -14.34 15.80
CA LEU A 112 14.18 -13.22 16.48
C LEU A 112 15.71 -13.23 16.37
N GLY A 113 16.30 -14.42 16.29
CA GLY A 113 17.74 -14.61 16.35
C GLY A 113 18.28 -14.60 17.79
N MET A 114 19.44 -15.25 17.96
CA MET A 114 20.01 -15.54 19.28
C MET A 114 20.30 -14.28 20.12
N SER A 115 20.74 -13.19 19.49
CA SER A 115 21.04 -11.94 20.20
C SER A 115 19.81 -11.37 20.90
N GLU A 116 18.66 -11.35 20.21
CA GLU A 116 17.43 -10.80 20.73
C GLU A 116 16.80 -11.71 21.77
N VAL A 117 16.86 -13.03 21.55
CA VAL A 117 16.42 -14.02 22.54
C VAL A 117 17.18 -13.88 23.86
N ILE A 118 18.51 -13.73 23.81
CA ILE A 118 19.33 -13.53 25.03
C ILE A 118 18.94 -12.25 25.76
N LYS A 119 18.75 -11.14 25.04
CA LYS A 119 18.34 -9.86 25.65
C LYS A 119 16.97 -9.98 26.33
N ILE A 120 15.98 -10.56 25.64
CA ILE A 120 14.63 -10.76 26.16
C ILE A 120 14.66 -11.70 27.38
N ALA A 121 15.42 -12.81 27.31
CA ALA A 121 15.54 -13.76 28.41
C ALA A 121 16.18 -13.12 29.65
N ARG A 122 17.24 -12.31 29.46
CA ARG A 122 17.86 -11.55 30.54
C ARG A 122 16.85 -10.63 31.21
N VAL A 123 16.10 -9.88 30.42
CA VAL A 123 15.12 -8.91 30.94
C VAL A 123 14.04 -9.59 31.75
N ARG A 124 13.51 -10.71 31.26
CA ARG A 124 12.49 -11.50 31.97
C ARG A 124 13.01 -12.14 33.26
N GLN A 125 14.26 -12.63 33.25
CA GLN A 125 14.88 -13.20 34.44
C GLN A 125 15.04 -12.14 35.54
N GLU A 126 15.43 -10.93 35.16
CA GLU A 126 15.57 -9.80 36.08
C GLU A 126 14.19 -9.31 36.57
N GLU A 127 13.18 -9.23 35.69
CA GLU A 127 11.79 -8.91 36.07
C GLU A 127 11.25 -9.89 37.13
N GLY A 128 11.47 -11.19 36.95
CA GLY A 128 11.02 -12.21 37.90
C GLY A 128 11.65 -12.09 39.30
N SER A 129 12.75 -11.34 39.43
CA SER A 129 13.42 -11.06 40.71
C SER A 129 12.97 -9.75 41.38
N LEU A 130 12.25 -8.89 40.66
CA LEU A 130 11.80 -7.59 41.17
C LEU A 130 10.44 -7.72 41.91
N PRO A 131 10.26 -7.00 43.04
CA PRO A 131 8.95 -6.84 43.66
C PRO A 131 7.92 -6.25 42.69
N THR A 132 6.67 -6.70 42.77
CA THR A 132 5.57 -6.30 41.87
C THR A 132 5.38 -4.78 41.80
N GLU A 133 5.70 -4.06 42.89
CA GLU A 133 5.63 -2.60 42.99
C GLU A 133 6.59 -1.87 42.03
N MET A 134 7.65 -2.54 41.57
CA MET A 134 8.66 -1.97 40.66
C MET A 134 8.37 -2.27 39.19
N ARG A 135 7.23 -2.86 38.82
CA ARG A 135 6.85 -3.11 37.41
C ARG A 135 6.88 -1.85 36.53
N GLY A 136 6.64 -0.67 37.09
CA GLY A 136 6.77 0.60 36.38
C GLY A 136 8.21 0.94 35.97
N GLN A 137 9.21 0.38 36.65
CA GLN A 137 10.62 0.54 36.31
C GLN A 137 11.05 -0.34 35.14
N LEU A 138 10.31 -1.41 34.83
CA LEU A 138 10.63 -2.35 33.76
C LEU A 138 10.64 -1.67 32.40
N VAL A 139 9.65 -0.81 32.09
CA VAL A 139 9.58 -0.09 30.82
C VAL A 139 10.79 0.83 30.66
N LYS A 140 11.11 1.59 31.72
CA LYS A 140 12.28 2.46 31.75
C LYS A 140 13.59 1.69 31.60
N TRP A 141 13.69 0.54 32.25
CA TRP A 141 14.87 -0.30 32.19
C TRP A 141 15.02 -1.00 30.83
N ILE A 142 13.93 -1.44 30.20
CA ILE A 142 13.91 -1.91 28.80
C ILE A 142 14.41 -0.78 27.89
N GLN A 143 13.94 0.46 28.09
CA GLN A 143 14.45 1.58 27.30
C GLN A 143 15.97 1.74 27.42
N GLU A 144 16.49 1.70 28.64
CA GLU A 144 17.93 1.82 28.91
C GLU A 144 18.75 0.63 28.38
N GLN A 145 18.28 -0.61 28.56
CA GLN A 145 19.02 -1.82 28.15
C GLN A 145 19.05 -2.01 26.64
N PHE A 146 17.97 -1.65 25.94
CA PHE A 146 17.89 -1.81 24.49
C PHE A 146 18.33 -0.55 23.74
N GLY A 147 18.73 0.51 24.45
CA GLY A 147 19.18 1.76 23.84
C GLY A 147 18.07 2.51 23.11
N PHE A 148 16.83 2.38 23.57
CA PHE A 148 15.70 3.19 23.12
C PHE A 148 15.81 4.57 23.79
N GLY A 149 16.84 5.33 23.41
CA GLY A 149 17.01 6.72 23.81
C GLY A 149 15.79 7.53 23.38
N ALA A 150 15.35 8.44 24.24
CA ALA A 150 14.28 9.40 23.95
C ALA A 150 14.79 10.44 22.95
N ASP A 151 15.11 10.01 21.75
CA ASP A 151 15.26 10.89 20.61
C ASP A 151 13.85 11.01 20.03
N GLU A 152 13.04 11.86 20.66
CA GLU A 152 11.99 12.58 19.95
C GLU A 152 12.72 13.47 18.93
N GLU A 153 13.17 12.87 17.81
CA GLU A 153 13.18 13.65 16.59
C GLU A 153 11.71 13.87 16.26
N GLU A 154 11.23 15.07 16.60
CA GLU A 154 10.05 15.66 16.00
C GLU A 154 10.03 15.23 14.53
N VAL A 155 9.09 14.35 14.18
CA VAL A 155 8.70 14.15 12.80
C VAL A 155 8.11 15.48 12.39
N GLU A 156 8.98 16.38 11.93
CA GLU A 156 8.60 17.59 11.23
C GLU A 156 7.80 17.09 10.04
N GLN A 157 6.47 17.16 10.19
CA GLN A 157 5.57 16.97 9.07
C GLN A 157 6.09 17.91 7.99
N PRO A 158 6.40 17.45 6.77
CA PRO A 158 6.65 18.40 5.71
C PRO A 158 5.33 19.16 5.55
N GLU A 159 5.28 20.38 6.07
CA GLU A 159 4.32 21.39 5.66
C GLU A 159 4.46 21.47 4.15
N ILE A 160 3.51 20.86 3.45
CA ILE A 160 3.31 21.12 2.04
C ILE A 160 2.96 22.60 1.98
N LYS A 161 3.96 23.43 1.64
CA LYS A 161 3.76 24.86 1.47
C LYS A 161 2.68 25.00 0.40
N VAL A 162 1.53 25.53 0.80
CA VAL A 162 0.36 25.75 -0.06
C VAL A 162 0.73 26.58 -1.32
N GLU A 163 1.83 27.32 -1.26
CA GLU A 163 2.44 28.04 -2.40
C GLU A 163 2.87 27.14 -3.58
N GLU A 164 3.16 25.85 -3.36
CA GLU A 164 3.58 24.95 -4.44
C GLU A 164 2.39 24.35 -5.21
N ILE A 165 1.18 24.34 -4.60
CA ILE A 165 -0.07 23.95 -5.28
C ILE A 165 -0.49 25.02 -6.29
N GLU A 166 -0.31 26.30 -5.96
CA GLU A 166 -0.61 27.41 -6.89
C GLU A 166 0.28 27.38 -8.14
N ARG A 167 1.51 26.86 -8.03
CA ARG A 167 2.40 26.69 -9.19
C ARG A 167 1.96 25.56 -10.13
N VAL A 168 1.34 24.50 -9.61
CA VAL A 168 0.82 23.40 -10.42
C VAL A 168 -0.49 23.80 -11.10
N GLU A 169 -1.37 24.56 -10.42
CA GLU A 169 -2.57 25.14 -11.04
C GLU A 169 -2.24 26.20 -12.10
N ALA A 170 -1.15 26.96 -11.94
CA ALA A 170 -0.70 27.92 -12.95
C ALA A 170 -0.17 27.25 -14.24
N ILE A 171 0.37 26.03 -14.16
CA ILE A 171 0.82 25.27 -15.34
C ILE A 171 -0.39 24.71 -16.11
N SER A 172 -1.50 24.37 -15.43
CA SER A 172 -2.73 23.91 -16.10
C SER A 172 -3.45 25.01 -16.89
N CYS A 173 -3.14 26.29 -16.65
CA CYS A 173 -3.80 27.43 -17.29
C CYS A 173 -3.07 27.94 -18.56
N GLN A 174 -1.89 27.43 -18.88
CA GLN A 174 -1.21 27.76 -20.15
C GLN A 174 -1.54 26.74 -21.24
N ALA A 175 -2.83 26.59 -21.53
CA ALA A 175 -3.30 25.99 -22.78
C ALA A 175 -4.16 27.02 -23.52
N HIS A 176 -3.58 27.56 -24.59
CA HIS A 176 -4.21 28.25 -25.73
C HIS A 176 -4.77 29.66 -25.50
N GLU A 177 -4.05 30.68 -26.00
CA GLU A 177 -4.67 31.93 -26.44
C GLU A 177 -5.72 31.62 -27.53
N PRO A 178 -6.95 32.12 -27.45
CA PRO A 178 -7.89 32.01 -28.55
C PRO A 178 -7.46 32.96 -29.67
N GLU A 179 -6.94 32.42 -30.77
CA GLU A 179 -6.82 33.19 -32.01
C GLU A 179 -8.22 33.63 -32.49
N LYS A 180 -8.25 34.88 -32.93
CA LYS A 180 -9.38 35.69 -33.38
C LYS A 180 -10.28 34.95 -34.40
N PRO A 181 -11.62 35.01 -34.27
CA PRO A 181 -12.51 34.43 -35.28
C PRO A 181 -12.48 35.26 -36.58
N GLU A 182 -12.08 34.63 -37.67
CA GLU A 182 -12.33 35.13 -39.02
C GLU A 182 -13.82 34.94 -39.37
N GLU A 183 -14.45 35.99 -39.89
CA GLU A 183 -15.81 35.97 -40.41
C GLU A 183 -15.94 34.95 -41.55
N ILE A 184 -16.72 33.90 -41.35
CA ILE A 184 -17.21 33.04 -42.45
C ILE A 184 -18.73 33.18 -42.52
N CYS A 185 -19.16 33.63 -43.69
CA CYS A 185 -20.52 33.97 -44.08
C CYS A 185 -21.51 32.81 -43.85
N ALA A 186 -22.70 33.15 -43.37
CA ALA A 186 -23.79 32.21 -43.11
C ALA A 186 -24.17 31.39 -44.35
N GLN A 187 -24.18 30.07 -44.20
CA GLN A 187 -24.92 29.16 -45.09
C GLN A 187 -25.86 28.29 -44.25
N GLU A 188 -27.10 28.27 -44.70
CA GLU A 188 -28.31 27.69 -44.11
C GLU A 188 -28.17 26.16 -43.87
N PRO A 189 -28.63 25.60 -42.74
CA PRO A 189 -28.50 24.17 -42.50
C PRO A 189 -29.51 23.35 -43.31
N ALA A 190 -29.00 22.50 -44.21
CA ALA A 190 -29.77 21.44 -44.86
C ALA A 190 -30.16 20.34 -43.85
N ALA A 191 -31.39 19.83 -43.98
CA ALA A 191 -32.05 18.90 -43.08
C ALA A 191 -31.28 17.59 -42.83
N VAL A 192 -31.11 17.24 -41.56
CA VAL A 192 -30.58 15.93 -41.12
C VAL A 192 -31.69 14.89 -41.23
N SER A 193 -31.46 13.86 -42.05
CA SER A 193 -32.32 12.67 -42.11
C SER A 193 -32.10 11.76 -40.89
N PRO A 194 -33.14 11.07 -40.38
CA PRO A 194 -33.02 10.22 -39.20
C PRO A 194 -32.20 8.94 -39.46
N PRO A 195 -31.59 8.35 -38.41
CA PRO A 195 -30.67 7.23 -38.55
C PRO A 195 -31.39 5.92 -38.92
N VAL A 196 -30.86 5.23 -39.91
CA VAL A 196 -31.30 3.89 -40.36
C VAL A 196 -30.89 2.85 -39.31
N GLN A 197 -31.86 2.22 -38.66
CA GLN A 197 -31.64 1.07 -37.78
C GLN A 197 -31.25 -0.16 -38.62
N ARG A 198 -30.11 -0.79 -38.29
CA ARG A 198 -29.71 -2.09 -38.84
C ARG A 198 -30.43 -3.22 -38.10
N PRO A 199 -31.07 -4.17 -38.78
CA PRO A 199 -31.68 -5.32 -38.10
C PRO A 199 -30.62 -6.31 -37.62
N SER A 200 -30.81 -6.82 -36.39
CA SER A 200 -30.01 -7.88 -35.76
C SER A 200 -30.25 -9.23 -36.45
N PRO A 201 -29.21 -10.06 -36.69
CA PRO A 201 -29.34 -11.34 -37.37
C PRO A 201 -29.58 -12.49 -36.36
N PHE A 202 -30.64 -12.44 -35.58
CA PHE A 202 -31.07 -13.57 -34.76
C PHE A 202 -32.58 -13.52 -34.56
N ASP A 203 -33.32 -14.23 -35.43
CA ASP A 203 -34.50 -15.03 -35.09
C ASP A 203 -35.26 -15.43 -36.36
N ARG A 204 -34.89 -16.58 -36.93
CA ARG A 204 -35.77 -17.27 -37.88
C ARG A 204 -35.59 -18.77 -37.79
N ARG A 205 -36.05 -19.37 -36.69
CA ARG A 205 -36.35 -20.80 -36.65
C ARG A 205 -37.40 -21.12 -35.59
N ARG A 206 -38.68 -21.03 -35.98
CA ARG A 206 -39.81 -21.87 -35.53
C ARG A 206 -41.11 -21.30 -36.10
N GLN A 207 -41.68 -21.98 -37.09
CA GLN A 207 -43.11 -22.31 -37.16
C GLN A 207 -43.36 -23.13 -38.43
N GLY A 208 -43.78 -24.39 -38.22
CA GLY A 208 -44.24 -25.30 -39.27
C GLY A 208 -45.67 -24.98 -39.72
N PRO A 209 -46.18 -25.70 -40.74
CA PRO A 209 -47.26 -25.20 -41.58
C PRO A 209 -48.68 -25.51 -41.07
N MET A 210 -49.56 -24.57 -41.42
CA MET A 210 -51.01 -24.62 -41.62
C MET A 210 -51.73 -25.95 -41.40
N GLY A 211 -52.61 -25.96 -40.39
CA GLY A 211 -53.88 -26.69 -40.45
C GLY A 211 -55.02 -25.70 -40.64
N GLN A 212 -55.72 -25.78 -41.77
CA GLN A 212 -56.94 -25.01 -42.07
C GLN A 212 -58.21 -25.84 -41.81
N PRO A 213 -59.40 -25.20 -41.75
CA PRO A 213 -60.42 -25.52 -40.75
C PRO A 213 -61.51 -26.48 -41.25
N ARG A 214 -62.21 -27.06 -40.27
CA ARG A 214 -63.51 -27.73 -40.43
C ARG A 214 -64.58 -26.72 -40.86
N LYS A 215 -65.38 -27.05 -41.87
CA LYS A 215 -66.81 -26.74 -41.89
C LYS A 215 -67.59 -27.93 -42.43
N ALA A 216 -68.62 -28.28 -41.66
CA ALA A 216 -69.66 -29.21 -42.02
C ALA A 216 -70.91 -28.38 -42.34
N TRP A 217 -71.62 -28.82 -43.37
CA TRP A 217 -72.95 -28.38 -43.86
C TRP A 217 -73.01 -26.99 -44.51
#